data_AF-X0W339-F1
#
_entry.id   AF-X0W339-F1
#
_cell.length_a   1.000
_cell.length_b   1.000
_cell.length_c   1.000
_cell.angle_alpha   90.00
_cell.angle_beta   90.00
_cell.angle_gamma   90.00
#
_symmetry.space_group_name_H-M   'P 1'
#
loop_
_entity.id
_entity.type
_entity.pdbx_description
1 polymer ?
#
loop_
_entity_poly.entity_id
_entity_poly.type
_entity_poly.pdbx_seq_one_letter_code
_entity_poly.pdbx_strand_id
1 'polypeptide(L)'
;MFNRKRIADASSPGSRPEPSQIPGTRTQTISAESAISQATSVIGNDLTVIGEGITIICKSTLVIAGDVSGDINGDWVTVAETGRVQGTIAARAVSIYG
;
A
#
# COMPACT_ATOMS: atom_id res chain seq x y z
N MET A 1 -11.91 -42.55 69.31
CA MET A 1 -13.21 -42.43 68.63
C MET A 1 -13.00 -42.56 67.14
N PHE A 2 -13.73 -43.46 66.52
CA PHE A 2 -13.70 -43.78 65.10
C PHE A 2 -14.19 -42.60 64.25
N ASN A 3 -13.61 -42.40 63.06
CA ASN A 3 -14.43 -42.45 61.83
C ASN A 3 -13.57 -42.50 60.55
N ARG A 4 -13.73 -43.62 59.82
CA ARG A 4 -13.41 -43.78 58.40
C ARG A 4 -14.41 -42.99 57.55
N LYS A 5 -13.97 -42.36 56.46
CA LYS A 5 -14.67 -42.22 55.16
C LYS A 5 -13.74 -41.45 54.21
N ARG A 6 -13.25 -42.06 53.12
CA ARG A 6 -13.90 -42.26 51.81
C ARG A 6 -14.07 -40.95 51.02
N ILE A 7 -13.25 -40.85 49.95
CA ILE A 7 -13.53 -40.55 48.52
C ILE A 7 -14.47 -39.41 48.08
N ALA A 8 -14.06 -38.87 46.91
CA ALA A 8 -14.80 -38.19 45.84
C ALA A 8 -15.12 -36.72 46.11
N ASP A 9 -14.45 -35.77 45.44
CA ASP A 9 -14.58 -35.46 44.01
C ASP A 9 -16.04 -35.21 43.61
N ALA A 10 -16.43 -33.94 43.66
CA ALA A 10 -17.68 -33.45 43.12
C ALA A 10 -17.58 -31.94 42.88
N SER A 11 -17.48 -31.54 41.61
CA SER A 11 -18.44 -30.62 40.96
C SER A 11 -18.06 -30.45 39.48
N SER A 12 -18.64 -31.26 38.60
CA SER A 12 -18.81 -30.95 37.17
C SER A 12 -20.02 -30.01 37.02
N PRO A 13 -20.03 -29.07 36.05
CA PRO A 13 -20.64 -29.42 34.76
C PRO A 13 -20.01 -28.66 33.56
N GLY A 14 -20.09 -29.22 32.36
CA GLY A 14 -19.86 -28.40 31.15
C GLY A 14 -19.34 -29.17 29.96
N SER A 15 -20.23 -29.89 29.28
CA SER A 15 -20.05 -30.29 27.89
C SER A 15 -19.74 -29.08 27.01
N ARG A 16 -18.60 -29.11 26.30
CA ARG A 16 -18.47 -28.44 25.01
C ARG A 16 -17.64 -29.32 24.07
N PRO A 17 -18.22 -29.82 22.97
CA PRO A 17 -17.48 -30.55 21.95
C PRO A 17 -16.43 -29.64 21.31
N GLU A 18 -15.28 -30.24 20.99
CA GLU A 18 -14.18 -29.63 20.23
C GLU A 18 -14.71 -28.94 18.96
N PRO A 19 -14.48 -27.64 18.76
CA PRO A 19 -14.51 -27.09 17.42
C PRO A 19 -13.24 -27.57 16.70
N SER A 20 -13.45 -28.37 15.68
CA SER A 20 -12.48 -28.79 14.67
C SER A 20 -11.49 -27.66 14.33
N GLN A 21 -10.20 -27.90 14.55
CA GLN A 21 -9.14 -26.99 14.10
C GLN A 21 -9.13 -27.00 12.57
N ILE A 22 -9.53 -25.87 11.98
CA ILE A 22 -9.42 -25.62 10.54
C ILE A 22 -7.93 -25.38 10.25
N PRO A 23 -7.27 -26.13 9.34
CA PRO A 23 -5.88 -25.88 9.02
C PRO A 23 -5.71 -24.55 8.28
N GLY A 24 -5.00 -23.62 8.90
CA GLY A 24 -4.17 -22.63 8.20
C GLY A 24 -4.88 -21.48 7.48
N THR A 25 -5.58 -20.61 8.20
CA THR A 25 -5.68 -19.21 7.75
C THR A 25 -4.42 -18.49 8.21
N ARG A 26 -3.46 -18.31 7.30
CA ARG A 26 -2.37 -17.34 7.48
C ARG A 26 -3.00 -15.95 7.65
N THR A 27 -3.18 -15.52 8.89
CA THR A 27 -3.35 -14.09 9.19
C THR A 27 -2.04 -13.43 8.81
N GLN A 28 -1.98 -12.87 7.60
CA GLN A 28 -0.95 -11.91 7.25
C GLN A 28 -1.17 -10.69 8.14
N THR A 29 -0.39 -10.59 9.20
CA THR A 29 -0.17 -9.35 9.92
C THR A 29 0.49 -8.40 8.93
N ILE A 30 -0.32 -7.65 8.18
CA ILE A 30 0.16 -6.46 7.48
C ILE A 30 0.53 -5.48 8.58
N SER A 31 1.81 -5.48 8.92
CA SER A 31 2.45 -4.42 9.66
C SER A 31 2.14 -3.12 8.92
N ALA A 32 1.27 -2.31 9.48
CA ALA A 32 1.15 -0.90 9.14
C ALA A 32 2.41 -0.19 9.66
N GLU A 33 3.58 -0.59 9.15
CA GLU A 33 4.76 0.24 9.18
C GLU A 33 4.36 1.51 8.45
N SER A 34 4.58 2.62 9.12
CA SER A 34 4.18 3.95 8.72
C SER A 34 4.64 4.22 7.29
N ALA A 35 3.78 3.91 6.31
CA ALA A 35 3.85 4.47 4.99
C ALA A 35 3.60 5.96 5.23
N ILE A 36 4.68 6.70 5.43
CA ILE A 36 4.77 8.04 4.91
C ILE A 36 4.39 7.84 3.46
N SER A 37 3.11 8.03 3.15
CA SER A 37 2.59 7.94 1.80
C SER A 37 3.34 9.02 1.04
N GLN A 38 4.49 8.66 0.47
CA GLN A 38 5.18 9.47 -0.50
C GLN A 38 4.15 9.58 -1.61
N ALA A 39 3.44 10.70 -1.61
CA ALA A 39 2.32 10.94 -2.49
C ALA A 39 2.86 10.79 -3.90
N THR A 40 2.53 9.64 -4.51
CA THR A 40 3.00 9.30 -5.84
C THR A 40 1.89 9.71 -6.77
N SER A 41 2.13 10.81 -7.50
CA SER A 41 1.24 11.24 -8.57
C SER A 41 1.56 10.41 -9.80
N VAL A 42 0.54 9.78 -10.37
CA VAL A 42 0.69 8.94 -11.57
C VAL A 42 -0.17 9.53 -12.67
N ILE A 43 0.47 9.85 -13.80
CA ILE A 43 -0.20 10.19 -15.05
C ILE A 43 -0.24 8.89 -15.86
N GLY A 44 -1.40 8.26 -15.91
CA GLY A 44 -1.60 6.99 -16.62
C GLY A 44 -1.54 7.15 -18.15
N ASN A 45 -1.35 6.04 -18.86
CA ASN A 45 -1.24 6.01 -20.33
C ASN A 45 -2.50 6.50 -21.07
N ASP A 46 -3.66 6.47 -20.41
CA ASP A 46 -4.93 6.96 -20.97
C ASP A 46 -5.16 8.46 -20.70
N LEU A 47 -4.25 9.09 -19.94
CA LEU A 47 -4.32 10.50 -19.60
C LEU A 47 -3.41 11.30 -20.51
N THR A 48 -3.99 12.33 -21.12
CA THR A 48 -3.28 13.30 -21.94
C THR A 48 -3.46 14.67 -21.32
N VAL A 49 -2.36 15.30 -20.91
CA VAL A 49 -2.36 16.66 -20.37
C VAL A 49 -1.94 17.61 -21.49
N ILE A 50 -2.87 18.42 -22.00
CA ILE A 50 -2.60 19.39 -23.08
C ILE A 50 -3.13 20.76 -22.68
N GLY A 51 -2.27 21.76 -22.76
CA GLY A 51 -2.67 23.17 -22.71
C GLY A 51 -1.47 24.08 -22.77
N GLU A 52 -1.66 25.27 -23.32
CA GLU A 52 -0.62 26.29 -23.37
C GLU A 52 -0.40 26.86 -21.96
N GLY A 53 0.82 26.74 -21.45
CA GLY A 53 1.18 27.23 -20.10
C GLY A 53 0.70 26.37 -18.93
N ILE A 54 0.44 25.07 -19.14
CA ILE A 54 0.19 24.15 -18.02
C ILE A 54 1.49 23.89 -17.26
N THR A 55 1.47 24.08 -15.94
CA THR A 55 2.57 23.69 -15.05
C THR A 55 2.10 22.61 -14.07
N ILE A 56 2.75 21.44 -14.11
CA ILE A 56 2.52 20.34 -13.17
C ILE A 56 3.48 20.51 -12.00
N ILE A 57 2.96 20.58 -10.78
CA ILE A 57 3.79 20.74 -9.57
C ILE A 57 3.61 19.51 -8.66
N CYS A 58 4.67 18.73 -8.51
CA CYS A 58 4.69 17.53 -7.66
C CYS A 58 5.74 17.67 -6.55
N LYS A 59 5.30 17.54 -5.28
CA LYS A 59 6.17 17.70 -4.10
C LYS A 59 6.97 16.45 -3.70
N SER A 60 6.70 15.31 -4.33
CA SER A 60 7.36 14.04 -4.02
C SER A 60 7.69 13.32 -5.33
N THR A 61 6.90 12.31 -5.68
CA THR A 61 7.19 11.43 -6.81
C THR A 61 6.13 11.61 -7.90
N LEU A 62 6.57 11.87 -9.12
CA LEU A 62 5.73 11.95 -10.31
C LEU A 62 6.11 10.82 -11.27
N VAL A 63 5.14 9.97 -11.61
CA VAL A 63 5.29 8.93 -12.63
C VAL A 63 4.47 9.31 -13.85
N ILE A 64 5.12 9.38 -15.00
CA ILE A 64 4.51 9.77 -16.27
C ILE A 64 4.51 8.55 -17.19
N ALA A 65 3.34 7.95 -17.39
CA ALA A 65 3.10 6.85 -18.33
C ALA A 65 2.20 7.24 -19.51
N GLY A 66 1.65 8.44 -19.51
CA GLY A 66 0.86 9.02 -20.61
C GLY A 66 1.55 10.17 -21.30
N ASP A 67 0.76 10.99 -22.00
CA ASP A 67 1.26 12.13 -22.78
C ASP A 67 1.05 13.44 -22.02
N VAL A 68 2.13 14.21 -21.88
CA VAL A 68 2.14 15.46 -21.12
C VAL A 68 2.75 16.55 -21.98
N SER A 69 1.96 17.56 -22.30
CA SER A 69 2.38 18.79 -22.95
C SER A 69 2.30 19.95 -21.95
N GLY A 70 3.45 20.40 -21.47
CA GLY A 70 3.55 21.46 -20.46
C GLY A 70 4.87 21.44 -19.67
N ASP A 71 4.97 22.36 -18.73
CA ASP A 71 6.11 22.47 -17.82
C ASP A 71 5.90 21.57 -16.60
N ILE A 72 6.92 20.79 -16.24
CA ILE A 72 6.88 19.89 -15.08
C ILE A 72 7.87 20.38 -14.03
N ASN A 73 7.39 20.55 -12.80
CA ASN A 73 8.20 20.91 -11.65
C ASN A 73 8.01 19.87 -10.54
N GLY A 74 9.08 19.21 -10.10
CA GLY A 74 9.00 18.33 -8.95
C GLY A 74 10.32 17.78 -8.44
N ASP A 75 10.33 17.12 -7.28
CA ASP A 75 11.57 16.56 -6.73
C ASP A 75 12.02 15.32 -7.51
N TRP A 76 11.12 14.32 -7.70
CA TRP A 76 11.43 13.06 -8.36
C TRP A 76 10.49 12.81 -9.53
N VAL A 77 11.02 12.80 -10.75
CA VAL A 77 10.24 12.56 -11.97
C VAL A 77 10.70 11.26 -12.62
N THR A 78 9.75 10.37 -12.86
CA THR A 78 9.95 9.10 -13.55
C THR A 78 9.10 9.08 -14.81
N VAL A 79 9.74 9.04 -15.98
CA VAL A 79 9.06 8.85 -17.27
C VAL A 79 9.11 7.37 -17.58
N ALA A 80 7.95 6.72 -17.56
CA ALA A 80 7.81 5.31 -17.93
C ALA A 80 8.06 5.11 -19.43
N GLU A 81 8.22 3.87 -19.85
CA GLU A 81 8.46 3.46 -21.24
C GLU A 81 7.40 3.98 -22.25
N THR A 82 6.15 4.10 -21.84
CA THR A 82 5.07 4.66 -22.67
C THR A 82 4.89 6.17 -22.50
N GLY A 83 5.63 6.79 -21.57
CA GLY A 83 5.48 8.19 -21.22
C GLY A 83 6.05 9.13 -22.28
N ARG A 84 5.28 10.13 -22.68
CA ARG A 84 5.68 11.18 -23.61
C ARG A 84 5.61 12.52 -22.90
N VAL A 85 6.69 13.28 -22.95
CA VAL A 85 6.75 14.64 -22.37
C VAL A 85 7.17 15.62 -23.45
N GLN A 86 6.35 16.65 -23.66
CA GLN A 86 6.65 17.80 -24.50
C GLN A 86 6.61 19.07 -23.66
N GLY A 87 7.78 19.65 -23.41
CA GLY A 87 7.92 20.87 -22.62
C GLY A 87 9.20 20.88 -21.80
N THR A 88 9.21 21.68 -20.73
CA THR A 88 10.36 21.83 -19.84
C THR A 88 10.18 20.96 -18.59
N ILE A 89 11.20 20.19 -18.22
CA ILE A 89 11.21 19.43 -16.96
C ILE A 89 12.23 20.06 -16.01
N ALA A 90 11.74 20.62 -14.91
CA ALA A 90 12.54 21.12 -13.80
C ALA A 90 12.38 20.16 -12.61
N ALA A 91 13.40 19.34 -12.35
CA ALA A 91 13.36 18.42 -11.21
C ALA A 91 14.71 18.18 -10.57
N ARG A 92 14.72 17.68 -9.33
CA ARG A 92 15.99 17.30 -8.65
C ARG A 92 16.57 16.01 -9.22
N ALA A 93 15.70 15.05 -9.54
CA ALA A 93 16.10 13.80 -10.15
C ALA A 93 15.07 13.38 -11.20
N VAL A 94 15.58 12.95 -12.35
CA VAL A 94 14.77 12.47 -13.47
C VAL A 94 15.26 11.08 -13.88
N SER A 95 14.36 10.11 -13.95
CA SER A 95 14.60 8.77 -14.47
C SER A 95 13.72 8.53 -15.70
N ILE A 96 14.32 8.14 -16.82
CA ILE A 96 13.62 7.94 -18.09
C ILE A 96 13.83 6.49 -18.51
N TYR A 97 12.72 5.79 -18.77
CA TYR A 97 12.70 4.37 -19.11
C TYR A 97 12.26 4.10 -20.56
N GLY A 98 11.89 5.15 -21.32
CA GLY A 98 11.42 5.08 -22.72
C GLY A 98 12.29 5.82 -23.71
#